data_AF-A0A452FWE5-F1
#
_entry.id   AF-A0A452FWE5-F1
#
_cell.length_a   1.000
_cell.length_b   1.000
_cell.length_c   1.000
_cell.angle_alpha   90.00
_cell.angle_beta   90.00
_cell.angle_gamma   90.00
#
_symmetry.space_group_name_H-M   'P 1'
#
loop_
_entity.id
_entity.type
_entity.pdbx_description
1 polymer ?
#
loop_
_entity_poly.entity_id
_entity_poly.type
_entity_poly.pdbx_seq_one_letter_code
_entity_poly.pdbx_strand_id
1 'polypeptide(L)' 'MEPSKVEKFSTTDRGNGLRALAPLRPGELLFRSDPLAYTVSKGSRGVVCDRCLLGYEVWGRAVCQSPEPENIWSM' A
#
# COMPACT_ATOMS: atom_id res chain seq x y z
N MET A 1 -9.97 -15.46 -9.81
CA MET A 1 -9.61 -14.03 -9.69
C MET A 1 -10.59 -13.30 -10.58
N GLU A 2 -11.37 -12.35 -10.06
CA GLU A 2 -12.34 -11.61 -10.88
C GLU A 2 -11.63 -10.92 -12.05
N PRO A 3 -12.27 -10.81 -13.23
CA PRO A 3 -11.69 -10.11 -14.36
C PRO A 3 -11.42 -8.65 -13.98
N SER A 4 -10.24 -8.14 -14.35
CA SER A 4 -9.91 -6.74 -14.12
C SER A 4 -10.91 -5.84 -14.85
N LYS A 5 -11.43 -4.83 -14.15
CA LYS A 5 -12.33 -3.82 -14.72
C LYS A 5 -11.57 -2.70 -15.44
N VAL A 6 -10.24 -2.73 -15.36
CA VAL A 6 -9.34 -1.74 -15.93
C VAL A 6 -8.22 -2.42 -16.70
N GLU A 7 -7.72 -1.77 -17.73
CA GLU A 7 -6.58 -2.24 -18.51
C GLU A 7 -5.59 -1.12 -18.81
N LYS A 8 -4.34 -1.52 -19.06
CA LYS A 8 -3.29 -0.62 -19.54
C LYS A 8 -3.55 -0.26 -21.01
N PHE A 9 -3.36 1.00 -21.38
CA PHE A 9 -3.44 1.47 -22.76
C PHE A 9 -2.42 2.58 -23.04
N SER A 10 -2.14 2.88 -24.31
CA SER A 10 -1.32 4.03 -24.72
C SER A 10 -2.18 5.27 -24.89
N THR A 11 -1.84 6.33 -24.17
CA THR A 11 -2.46 7.66 -24.29
C THR A 11 -1.87 8.42 -25.49
N THR A 12 -2.58 9.45 -25.94
CA THR A 12 -2.17 10.26 -27.10
C THR A 12 -0.89 11.06 -26.85
N ASP A 13 -0.67 11.55 -25.62
CA ASP A 13 0.37 12.53 -25.32
C ASP A 13 1.14 12.28 -24.00
N ARG A 14 0.79 11.24 -23.21
CA ARG A 14 1.32 11.01 -21.84
C ARG A 14 1.92 9.63 -21.59
N GLY A 15 2.18 8.86 -22.66
CA GLY A 15 2.68 7.49 -22.53
C GLY A 15 1.59 6.51 -22.10
N ASN A 16 1.86 5.64 -21.13
CA ASN A 16 0.89 4.61 -20.70
C ASN A 16 -0.16 5.18 -19.73
N GLY A 17 -1.39 4.68 -19.82
CA GLY A 17 -2.49 4.99 -18.91
C GLY A 17 -3.31 3.75 -18.53
N LEU A 18 -4.30 3.96 -17.66
CA LEU A 18 -5.33 2.98 -17.29
C LEU A 18 -6.69 3.44 -17.82
N ARG A 19 -7.44 2.54 -18.46
CA ARG A 19 -8.81 2.81 -18.93
C ARG A 19 -9.80 1.76 -18.41
N ALA A 20 -11.06 2.16 -18.27
CA ALA A 20 -12.14 1.26 -17.85
C ALA A 20 -12.57 0.35 -19.01
N LEU A 21 -12.80 -0.93 -18.69
CA LEU A 21 -13.36 -1.93 -19.60
C LEU A 21 -14.89 -2.03 -19.50
N ALA A 22 -15.47 -1.52 -18.42
CA ALA A 22 -16.90 -1.54 -18.14
C ALA A 22 -17.34 -0.24 -17.43
N PRO A 23 -18.65 0.10 -17.41
CA PRO A 23 -19.16 1.23 -16.64
C PRO A 23 -18.81 1.11 -15.15
N LEU A 24 -18.30 2.20 -14.55
CA LEU A 24 -17.90 2.26 -13.15
C LEU A 24 -18.91 3.06 -12.32
N ARG A 25 -19.13 2.64 -11.07
CA ARG A 25 -19.98 3.36 -10.11
C ARG A 25 -19.15 4.10 -9.05
N PRO A 26 -19.65 5.21 -8.49
CA PRO A 26 -19.00 5.86 -7.36
C PRO A 26 -18.83 4.90 -6.17
N GLY A 27 -17.62 4.86 -5.60
CA GLY A 27 -17.26 3.96 -4.50
C GLY A 27 -16.82 2.55 -4.92
N GLU A 28 -16.80 2.25 -6.22
CA GLU A 28 -16.37 0.94 -6.72
C GLU A 28 -14.85 0.75 -6.59
N LEU A 29 -14.44 -0.38 -6.00
CA LEU A 29 -13.03 -0.76 -5.88
C LEU A 29 -12.50 -1.28 -7.23
N LEU A 30 -11.57 -0.54 -7.83
CA LEU A 30 -10.99 -0.89 -9.14
C LEU A 30 -9.78 -1.80 -9.04
N PHE A 31 -8.89 -1.51 -8.09
CA PHE A 31 -7.67 -2.27 -7.85
C PHE A 31 -7.16 -2.00 -6.42
N ARG A 32 -6.46 -2.98 -5.84
CA ARG A 32 -5.74 -2.84 -4.56
C ARG A 32 -4.37 -3.47 -4.71
N SER A 33 -3.35 -2.83 -4.16
CA SER A 33 -1.99 -3.35 -4.13
C SER A 33 -1.30 -2.96 -2.85
N ASP A 34 -0.50 -3.87 -2.31
CA ASP A 34 0.53 -3.50 -1.38
C ASP A 34 1.65 -2.75 -2.12
N PRO A 35 2.36 -1.84 -1.46
CA PRO A 35 3.52 -1.19 -2.05
C PRO A 35 4.59 -2.23 -2.41
N LEU A 36 5.28 -2.04 -3.54
CA LEU A 36 6.44 -2.89 -3.88
C LEU A 36 7.51 -2.83 -2.77
N ALA A 37 7.76 -1.62 -2.27
CA ALA A 37 8.52 -1.33 -1.07
C ALA A 37 8.04 0.02 -0.53
N TYR A 38 8.14 0.24 0.78
CA TYR A 38 7.82 1.52 1.41
C TYR A 38 8.70 1.75 2.63
N THR A 39 8.83 3.00 3.02
CA THR A 39 9.51 3.43 4.25
C THR A 39 8.85 4.68 4.80
N VAL A 40 9.04 4.94 6.09
CA VAL A 40 8.49 6.11 6.77
C VAL A 40 9.14 7.41 6.26
N SER A 41 8.36 8.49 6.18
CA SER A 41 8.90 9.80 5.83
C SER A 41 9.85 10.34 6.92
N LYS A 42 10.78 11.22 6.55
CA LYS A 42 11.73 11.84 7.51
C LYS A 42 11.02 12.52 8.69
N GLY A 43 9.89 13.20 8.44
CA GLY A 43 9.15 13.94 9.47
C GLY A 43 8.32 13.07 10.39
N SER A 44 8.02 11.83 9.98
CA SER A 44 7.20 10.88 10.77
C SER A 44 8.05 9.81 11.46
N ARG A 45 9.34 9.74 11.16
CA ARG A 45 10.26 8.76 11.75
C ARG A 45 10.34 8.95 13.27
N GLY A 46 10.08 7.87 14.02
CA GLY A 46 10.02 7.89 15.49
C GLY A 46 8.69 8.36 16.07
N VAL A 47 7.71 8.74 15.23
CA VAL A 47 6.35 9.12 15.64
C VAL A 47 5.34 8.02 15.30
N VAL A 48 5.55 7.31 14.19
CA VAL A 48 4.72 6.19 13.73
C VAL A 48 5.52 4.90 13.64
N CYS A 49 4.84 3.75 13.63
CA CYS A 49 5.47 2.47 13.34
C CYS A 49 5.89 2.39 11.86
N ASP A 50 7.15 2.03 11.61
CA ASP A 50 7.71 1.92 10.25
C ASP A 50 6.98 0.91 9.35
N ARG A 51 6.25 -0.05 9.94
CA ARG A 51 5.48 -1.06 9.22
C ARG A 51 4.02 -0.67 9.04
N CYS A 52 3.26 -0.52 10.12
CA CYS A 52 1.82 -0.25 9.98
C CYS A 52 1.49 1.24 9.73
N LEU A 53 2.48 2.14 9.83
CA LEU A 53 2.34 3.59 9.67
C LEU A 53 1.33 4.24 10.63
N LEU A 54 0.98 3.56 11.74
CA LEU A 54 0.12 4.07 12.80
C LEU A 54 0.93 4.78 13.88
N GLY A 55 0.36 5.87 14.43
CA GLY A 55 0.95 6.60 15.55
C GLY A 55 0.86 5.86 16.89
N TYR A 56 1.83 6.12 17.78
CA TYR A 56 1.99 5.40 19.05
C TYR A 56 0.75 5.44 19.97
N GLU A 57 0.00 6.55 20.01
CA GLU A 57 -1.22 6.65 20.82
C GLU A 57 -2.31 5.65 20.41
N VAL A 58 -2.33 5.27 19.13
CA VAL A 58 -3.19 4.20 18.58
C VAL A 58 -2.57 2.82 18.83
N TRP A 59 -1.23 2.76 18.83
CA TRP A 59 -0.42 1.55 19.04
C TRP A 59 -0.59 0.95 20.44
N GLY A 60 -0.77 1.78 21.47
CA GLY A 60 -1.05 1.32 22.84
C GLY A 60 -2.33 0.47 22.99
N ARG A 61 -3.24 0.48 22.00
CA ARG A 61 -4.46 -0.35 21.95
C ARG A 61 -4.43 -1.42 20.87
N ALA A 62 -3.66 -1.22 19.81
CA ALA A 62 -3.50 -2.16 18.71
C ALA A 62 -2.11 -2.79 18.80
N VAL A 63 -2.01 -3.92 19.51
CA VAL A 63 -0.83 -4.78 19.52
C VAL A 63 -0.41 -5.00 18.06
N CYS A 64 0.69 -4.37 17.66
CA CYS A 64 1.39 -4.82 16.47
C CYS A 64 1.94 -6.19 16.82
N GLN A 65 1.22 -7.21 16.37
CA GLN A 65 1.71 -8.57 16.38
C GLN A 65 3.00 -8.56 15.56
N SER A 66 4.11 -8.55 16.28
CA SER A 66 5.44 -8.79 15.76
C SER A 66 5.42 -10.15 15.06
N PRO A 67 5.83 -10.28 13.80
CA PRO A 67 6.58 -11.45 13.41
C PRO A 67 7.95 -11.26 14.05
N GLU A 68 8.26 -12.09 15.04
CA GLU A 68 9.53 -12.18 15.75
C GLU A 68 10.74 -11.78 14.86
N PRO A 69 11.68 -10.96 15.35
CA PRO A 69 12.93 -10.71 14.66
C PRO A 69 13.84 -11.92 14.90
N GLU A 70 13.53 -13.08 14.33
CA GLU A 70 14.48 -14.18 14.36
C GLU A 70 15.56 -13.93 13.30
N ASN A 71 16.72 -13.49 13.78
CA ASN A 71 18.05 -13.57 13.17
C ASN A 71 18.36 -12.66 11.96
N ILE A 72 18.76 -11.41 12.23
CA ILE A 72 19.64 -10.63 11.32
C ILE A 72 21.00 -10.30 11.96
N TRP A 73 21.24 -10.67 13.23
CA TRP A 73 22.53 -10.43 13.92
C TRP A 73 23.18 -11.66 14.57
N SER A 74 22.91 -12.87 14.06
CA SER A 74 23.65 -14.07 14.44
C SER A 74 24.54 -14.51 13.28
N MET A 75 25.82 -14.10 13.32
CA MET A 75 27.01 -14.59 12.58
C MET A 75 26.94 -14.79 11.06
#